data_AF-A0A182N429-F1
#
_entry.id   AF-A0A182N429-F1
#
_cell.length_a   1.000
_cell.length_b   1.000
_cell.length_c   1.000
_cell.angle_alpha   90.00
_cell.angle_beta   90.00
_cell.angle_gamma   90.00
#
_symmetry.space_group_name_H-M   'P 1'
#
loop_
_entity.id
_entity.type
_entity.pdbx_description
1 polymer ?
#
loop_
_entity_poly.entity_id
_entity_poly.type
_entity_poly.pdbx_seq_one_letter_code
_entity_poly.pdbx_strand_id
1 'polypeptide(L)'
;MSCLKCTCGCDGLTKEALAEVINATDRVTDFINHQTAQDMFVRRIYPDEPDTYQPQASGSRAHKKPAKPRAIKYLEYIKEARRLLANNQASEDDYKSFADNIDPGLADELCDCVDREDHAARAAVLEDIIKEYVSRLGETSDYKKFQVTLCDAYKKKYP
;
A
#
# COMPACT_ATOMS: atom_id res chain seq x y z
N MET A 1 10.16 -28.31 17.61
CA MET A 1 9.87 -27.73 16.29
C MET A 1 9.21 -26.38 16.53
N SER A 2 9.95 -25.27 16.41
CA SER A 2 9.41 -23.94 16.72
C SER A 2 8.62 -23.42 15.52
N CYS A 3 7.30 -23.30 15.64
CA CYS A 3 6.48 -22.53 14.71
C CYS A 3 7.07 -21.12 14.58
N LEU A 4 7.67 -20.81 13.43
CA LEU A 4 7.88 -19.44 13.00
C LEU A 4 6.50 -18.79 13.00
N LYS A 5 6.22 -17.91 13.98
CA LYS A 5 4.98 -17.14 14.04
C LYS A 5 4.78 -16.49 12.67
N CYS A 6 3.66 -16.73 11.97
CA CYS A 6 3.37 -15.95 10.76
C CYS A 6 3.21 -14.50 11.18
N THR A 7 4.17 -13.69 10.78
CA THR A 7 4.14 -12.23 10.97
C THR A 7 3.09 -11.56 10.09
N CYS A 8 2.65 -12.26 9.06
CA CYS A 8 1.60 -11.89 8.12
C CYS A 8 0.17 -11.95 8.67
N GLY A 9 -0.09 -12.60 9.82
CA GLY A 9 -1.43 -12.79 10.38
C GLY A 9 -2.31 -13.88 9.75
N CYS A 10 -1.83 -14.67 8.77
CA CYS A 10 -2.64 -15.72 8.12
C CYS A 10 -3.05 -16.87 9.08
N ASP A 11 -2.34 -17.05 10.19
CA ASP A 11 -2.68 -18.05 11.21
C ASP A 11 -4.04 -17.75 11.88
N GLY A 12 -4.44 -16.47 11.96
CA GLY A 12 -5.71 -16.04 12.56
C GLY A 12 -6.92 -16.11 11.63
N LEU A 13 -6.74 -16.37 10.33
CA LEU A 13 -7.83 -16.43 9.36
C LEU A 13 -8.43 -17.83 9.22
N THR A 14 -9.74 -17.90 8.93
CA THR A 14 -10.41 -19.14 8.51
C THR A 14 -9.97 -19.56 7.11
N LYS A 15 -10.34 -20.77 6.68
CA LYS A 15 -10.02 -21.27 5.33
C LYS A 15 -10.62 -20.36 4.26
N GLU A 16 -11.88 -19.98 4.44
CA GLU A 16 -12.65 -19.14 3.53
C GLU A 16 -12.04 -17.73 3.47
N ALA A 17 -11.77 -17.12 4.63
CA ALA A 17 -11.18 -15.78 4.69
C ALA A 17 -9.76 -15.73 4.09
N LEU A 18 -8.94 -16.76 4.29
CA LEU A 18 -7.62 -16.83 3.66
C LEU A 18 -7.72 -17.04 2.15
N ALA A 19 -8.70 -17.81 1.67
CA ALA A 19 -8.96 -17.97 0.23
C ALA A 19 -9.43 -16.65 -0.40
N GLU A 20 -10.28 -15.88 0.27
CA GLU A 20 -10.71 -14.54 -0.17
C GLU A 20 -9.52 -13.59 -0.31
N VAL A 21 -8.63 -13.55 0.68
CA VAL A 21 -7.41 -12.73 0.61
C VAL A 21 -6.53 -13.17 -0.57
N ILE A 22 -6.34 -14.47 -0.78
CA ILE A 22 -5.56 -14.99 -1.92
C ILE A 22 -6.18 -14.55 -3.24
N ASN A 23 -7.48 -14.75 -3.43
CA ASN A 23 -8.19 -14.35 -4.64
C ASN A 23 -8.08 -12.84 -4.89
N ALA A 24 -8.18 -12.01 -3.83
CA ALA A 24 -7.99 -10.58 -3.94
C ALA A 24 -6.57 -10.19 -4.34
N THR A 25 -5.57 -11.05 -4.07
CA THR A 25 -4.20 -10.81 -4.51
C THR A 25 -3.92 -11.21 -5.95
N ASP A 26 -4.79 -11.97 -6.63
CA ASP A 26 -4.54 -12.37 -8.03
C ASP A 26 -4.50 -11.18 -9.00
N ARG A 27 -5.29 -10.14 -8.70
CA ARG A 27 -5.30 -8.88 -9.44
C ARG A 27 -4.98 -7.74 -8.49
N VAL A 28 -3.98 -6.93 -8.82
CA VAL A 28 -3.58 -5.79 -7.96
C VAL A 28 -4.72 -4.79 -7.78
N THR A 29 -5.60 -4.65 -8.78
CA THR A 29 -6.82 -3.84 -8.70
C THR A 29 -7.81 -4.31 -7.64
N ASP A 30 -7.86 -5.62 -7.38
CA ASP A 30 -8.76 -6.19 -6.39
C ASP A 30 -8.10 -6.09 -5.01
N PHE A 31 -6.79 -6.30 -4.95
CA PHE A 31 -5.97 -6.15 -3.75
C PHE A 31 -6.09 -4.75 -3.12
N ILE A 32 -5.99 -3.69 -3.93
CA ILE A 32 -6.13 -2.31 -3.43
C ILE A 32 -7.53 -2.00 -2.90
N ASN A 33 -8.53 -2.83 -3.19
CA ASN A 33 -9.88 -2.71 -2.66
C ASN A 33 -10.11 -3.63 -1.44
N HIS A 34 -9.16 -4.49 -1.11
CA HIS A 34 -9.28 -5.46 -0.03
C HIS A 34 -8.41 -5.07 1.19
N GLN A 35 -9.01 -4.37 2.16
CA GLN A 35 -8.29 -3.81 3.32
C GLN A 35 -7.46 -4.86 4.08
N THR A 36 -8.05 -6.03 4.38
CA THR A 36 -7.34 -7.10 5.09
C THR A 36 -6.09 -7.57 4.34
N ALA A 37 -6.14 -7.66 3.01
CA ALA A 37 -4.99 -8.09 2.22
C ALA A 37 -3.87 -7.04 2.29
N GLN A 38 -4.23 -5.75 2.25
CA GLN A 38 -3.28 -4.64 2.40
C GLN A 38 -2.63 -4.63 3.77
N ASP A 39 -3.40 -4.82 4.84
CA ASP A 39 -2.87 -4.84 6.21
C ASP A 39 -1.91 -6.02 6.41
N MET A 40 -2.28 -7.20 5.89
CA MET A 40 -1.39 -8.37 5.89
C MET A 40 -0.11 -8.14 5.07
N PHE A 41 -0.22 -7.45 3.94
CA PHE A 41 0.92 -7.09 3.10
C PHE A 41 1.90 -6.16 3.83
N VAL A 42 1.37 -5.10 4.47
CA VAL A 42 2.16 -4.15 5.27
C VAL A 42 2.82 -4.87 6.45
N ARG A 43 2.06 -5.64 7.25
CA ARG A 43 2.59 -6.40 8.41
C ARG A 43 3.65 -7.41 8.04
N ARG A 44 3.56 -8.03 6.85
CA ARG A 44 4.60 -8.94 6.35
C ARG A 44 5.93 -8.22 6.13
N ILE A 45 5.88 -6.98 5.64
CA ILE A 45 7.07 -6.17 5.34
C ILE A 45 7.58 -5.49 6.61
N TYR A 46 6.68 -5.08 7.50
CA TYR A 46 6.93 -4.43 8.78
C TYR A 46 6.26 -5.20 9.93
N PRO A 47 6.88 -6.29 10.39
CA PRO A 47 6.32 -7.12 11.47
C PRO A 47 6.30 -6.43 12.83
N ASP A 48 7.09 -5.36 13.01
CA ASP A 48 7.29 -4.64 14.28
C ASP A 48 6.57 -3.28 14.35
N GLU A 49 5.78 -2.89 13.33
CA GLU A 49 4.97 -1.67 13.42
C GLU A 49 3.65 -1.96 14.15
N PRO A 50 3.43 -1.47 15.38
CA PRO A 50 2.12 -1.57 16.03
C PRO A 50 1.07 -0.80 15.22
N ASP A 51 -0.18 -1.26 15.24
CA ASP A 51 -1.34 -0.69 14.51
C ASP A 51 -1.64 0.80 14.83
N THR A 52 -0.90 1.42 15.75
CA THR A 52 -0.98 2.84 16.11
C THR A 52 0.41 3.44 16.23
N TYR A 53 0.77 4.32 15.29
CA TYR A 53 1.92 5.21 15.45
C TYR A 53 1.64 6.16 16.63
N GLN A 54 2.21 5.89 17.79
CA GLN A 54 2.50 6.91 18.80
C GLN A 54 4.00 7.19 18.74
N PRO A 55 4.43 8.44 18.48
CA PRO A 55 5.85 8.78 18.52
C PRO A 55 6.37 8.64 19.96
N GLN A 56 7.05 7.53 20.27
CA GLN A 56 7.74 7.38 21.55
C GLN A 56 9.02 8.21 21.57
N ALA A 57 9.16 9.04 22.60
CA ALA A 57 10.36 9.83 22.86
C ALA A 57 11.46 8.98 23.55
N SER A 58 12.68 9.12 23.03
CA SER A 58 13.99 8.90 23.66
C SER A 58 14.37 7.51 24.20
N GLY A 59 15.52 7.02 23.71
CA GLY A 59 16.47 6.33 24.59
C GLY A 59 17.15 5.05 24.07
N SER A 60 16.86 4.59 22.86
CA SER A 60 17.46 3.35 22.33
C SER A 60 18.25 3.60 21.06
N ARG A 61 19.46 3.01 20.97
CA ARG A 61 20.41 3.11 19.85
C ARG A 61 19.67 3.18 18.51
N ALA A 62 19.94 4.24 17.76
CA ALA A 62 19.36 4.47 16.43
C ALA A 62 19.79 3.36 15.46
N HIS A 63 19.09 2.22 15.49
CA HIS A 63 19.02 1.34 14.33
C HIS A 63 18.46 2.21 13.21
N LYS A 64 19.28 2.50 12.19
CA LYS A 64 18.82 3.16 10.96
C LYS A 64 17.59 2.39 10.51
N LYS A 65 16.40 3.00 10.61
CA LYS A 65 15.17 2.40 10.11
C LYS A 65 15.44 2.00 8.66
N PRO A 66 15.22 0.74 8.27
CA PRO A 66 15.45 0.32 6.90
C PRO A 66 14.65 1.23 5.97
N ALA A 67 15.26 1.67 4.87
CA ALA A 67 14.59 2.51 3.89
C ALA A 67 13.28 1.82 3.46
N LYS A 68 12.19 2.58 3.42
CA LYS A 68 10.87 2.02 3.13
C LYS A 68 10.85 1.35 1.75
N PRO A 69 10.48 0.06 1.64
CA PRO A 69 10.43 -0.63 0.36
C PRO A 69 9.50 0.06 -0.64
N ARG A 70 9.89 0.01 -1.92
CA ARG A 70 9.12 0.67 -2.99
C ARG A 70 7.67 0.20 -3.05
N ALA A 71 7.42 -1.08 -2.79
CA ALA A 71 6.07 -1.63 -2.79
C ALA A 71 5.15 -0.96 -1.74
N ILE A 72 5.68 -0.62 -0.57
CA ILE A 72 4.91 0.11 0.45
C ILE A 72 4.68 1.55 0.00
N LYS A 73 5.69 2.21 -0.55
CA LYS A 73 5.54 3.58 -1.08
C LYS A 73 4.45 3.63 -2.16
N TYR A 74 4.46 2.69 -3.11
CA TYR A 74 3.44 2.62 -4.15
C TYR A 74 2.04 2.40 -3.57
N LEU A 75 1.90 1.53 -2.56
CA LEU A 75 0.62 1.36 -1.86
C LEU A 75 0.16 2.65 -1.17
N GLU A 76 1.08 3.40 -0.54
CA GLU A 76 0.77 4.69 0.09
C GLU A 76 0.36 5.74 -0.94
N TYR A 77 1.04 5.83 -2.08
CA TYR A 77 0.67 6.75 -3.15
C TYR A 77 -0.72 6.44 -3.72
N ILE A 78 -1.06 5.16 -3.88
CA ILE A 78 -2.41 4.74 -4.31
C ILE A 78 -3.47 5.17 -3.28
N LYS A 79 -3.20 4.96 -1.99
CA LYS A 79 -4.12 5.35 -0.89
C LYS A 79 -4.30 6.86 -0.84
N GLU A 80 -3.22 7.60 -0.98
CA GLU A 80 -3.24 9.07 -0.93
C GLU A 80 -3.97 9.67 -2.14
N ALA A 81 -3.70 9.17 -3.35
CA ALA A 81 -4.44 9.59 -4.55
C ALA A 81 -5.96 9.32 -4.42
N ARG A 82 -6.35 8.17 -3.83
CA ARG A 82 -7.76 7.86 -3.53
C ARG A 82 -8.36 8.79 -2.48
N ARG A 83 -7.59 9.14 -1.44
CA ARG A 83 -8.00 10.10 -0.41
C ARG A 83 -8.27 11.46 -1.05
N LEU A 84 -7.38 11.93 -1.92
CA LEU A 84 -7.51 13.20 -2.63
C LEU A 84 -8.70 13.20 -3.60
N LEU A 85 -8.92 12.11 -4.35
CA LEU A 85 -10.10 11.95 -5.22
C LEU A 85 -11.43 12.00 -4.46
N ALA A 86 -11.49 11.37 -3.29
CA ALA A 86 -12.69 11.34 -2.46
C ALA A 86 -12.91 12.64 -1.68
N ASN A 87 -11.85 13.41 -1.43
CA ASN A 87 -11.90 14.63 -0.62
C ASN A 87 -12.11 15.88 -1.48
N ASN A 88 -13.37 16.25 -1.67
CA ASN A 88 -13.77 17.49 -2.36
C ASN A 88 -13.30 18.78 -1.67
N GLN A 89 -12.76 18.69 -0.45
CA GLN A 89 -12.26 19.83 0.34
C GLN A 89 -10.73 19.82 0.47
N ALA A 90 -10.01 18.94 -0.25
CA ALA A 90 -8.55 18.97 -0.26
C ALA A 90 -8.04 20.31 -0.79
N SER A 91 -7.09 20.90 -0.07
CA SER A 91 -6.45 22.16 -0.40
C SER A 91 -5.44 21.99 -1.53
N GLU A 92 -5.07 23.07 -2.21
CA GLU A 92 -3.97 23.05 -3.20
C GLU A 92 -2.66 22.53 -2.61
N ASP A 93 -2.36 22.91 -1.37
CA ASP A 93 -1.18 22.47 -0.62
C ASP A 93 -1.19 20.95 -0.41
N ASP A 94 -2.36 20.32 -0.21
CA ASP A 94 -2.46 18.86 -0.11
C ASP A 94 -2.02 18.17 -1.42
N TYR A 95 -2.47 18.69 -2.58
CA TYR A 95 -2.09 18.13 -3.87
C TYR A 95 -0.60 18.35 -4.19
N LYS A 96 -0.08 19.56 -3.91
CA LYS A 96 1.33 19.89 -4.14
C LYS A 96 2.26 19.08 -3.23
N SER A 97 1.89 18.92 -1.96
CA SER A 97 2.61 18.05 -1.01
C SER A 97 2.62 16.59 -1.47
N PHE A 98 1.53 16.12 -2.08
CA PHE A 98 1.50 14.78 -2.67
C PHE A 98 2.40 14.67 -3.91
N ALA A 99 2.38 15.68 -4.78
CA ALA A 99 3.21 15.76 -5.99
C ALA A 99 4.72 15.65 -5.68
N ASP A 100 5.19 16.28 -4.59
CA ASP A 100 6.58 16.22 -4.13
C ASP A 100 7.11 14.79 -3.87
N ASN A 101 6.20 13.82 -3.68
CA ASN A 101 6.54 12.46 -3.30
C ASN A 101 6.45 11.44 -4.44
N ILE A 102 5.88 11.81 -5.58
CA ILE A 102 5.61 10.89 -6.71
C ILE A 102 6.59 11.08 -7.87
N ASP A 103 6.36 10.35 -8.96
CA ASP A 103 7.15 10.42 -10.19
C ASP A 103 7.05 11.83 -10.80
N PRO A 104 8.18 12.46 -11.19
CA PRO A 104 8.17 13.85 -11.67
C PRO A 104 7.18 14.11 -12.81
N GLY A 105 7.02 13.17 -13.75
CA GLY A 105 6.08 13.35 -14.86
C GLY A 105 4.63 13.47 -14.40
N LEU A 106 4.22 12.64 -13.44
CA LEU A 106 2.86 12.69 -12.87
C LEU A 106 2.70 13.84 -11.88
N ALA A 107 3.79 14.23 -11.19
CA ALA A 107 3.81 15.37 -10.28
C ALA A 107 3.56 16.68 -11.03
N ASP A 108 4.25 16.88 -12.15
CA ASP A 108 4.11 18.08 -12.99
C ASP A 108 2.69 18.20 -13.53
N GLU A 109 2.13 17.11 -14.10
CA GLU A 109 0.74 17.08 -14.59
C GLU A 109 -0.28 17.39 -13.50
N LEU A 110 -0.06 16.88 -12.28
CA LEU A 110 -0.95 17.14 -11.14
C LEU A 110 -0.89 18.61 -10.72
N CYS A 111 0.31 19.17 -10.59
CA CYS A 111 0.52 20.58 -10.24
C CYS A 111 -0.08 21.52 -11.29
N ASP A 112 0.10 21.22 -12.58
CA ASP A 112 -0.49 22.00 -13.68
C ASP A 112 -2.03 22.03 -13.59
N CYS A 113 -2.66 20.91 -13.23
CA CYS A 113 -4.11 20.86 -13.04
C CYS A 113 -4.57 21.67 -11.82
N VAL A 114 -3.76 21.68 -10.75
CA VAL A 114 -4.04 22.46 -9.54
C VAL A 114 -3.95 23.95 -9.83
N ASP A 115 -2.86 24.41 -10.47
CA ASP A 115 -2.64 25.83 -10.79
C ASP A 115 -3.66 26.38 -11.79
N ARG A 116 -4.23 25.52 -12.64
CA ARG A 116 -5.31 25.87 -13.58
C ARG A 116 -6.72 25.79 -12.97
N GLU A 117 -6.85 25.39 -11.71
CA GLU A 117 -8.13 25.12 -11.04
C GLU A 117 -9.04 24.13 -11.82
N ASP A 118 -8.45 23.21 -12.59
CA ASP A 118 -9.20 22.27 -13.43
C ASP A 118 -9.50 20.98 -12.64
N HIS A 119 -10.64 20.98 -11.97
CA HIS A 119 -11.06 19.85 -11.14
C HIS A 119 -11.22 18.53 -11.91
N ALA A 120 -11.69 18.58 -13.17
CA ALA A 120 -11.91 17.39 -13.97
C ALA A 120 -10.58 16.79 -14.46
N ALA A 121 -9.67 17.64 -14.94
CA ALA A 121 -8.33 17.22 -15.31
C ALA A 121 -7.56 16.68 -14.09
N ARG A 122 -7.67 17.35 -12.93
CA ARG A 122 -7.06 16.89 -11.67
C ARG A 122 -7.54 15.50 -11.27
N ALA A 123 -8.85 15.24 -11.39
CA ALA A 123 -9.40 13.91 -11.10
C ALA A 123 -8.83 12.85 -12.07
N ALA A 124 -8.75 13.17 -13.37
CA ALA A 124 -8.18 12.26 -14.36
C ALA A 124 -6.70 11.93 -14.06
N VAL A 125 -5.89 12.93 -13.73
CA VAL A 125 -4.48 12.72 -13.36
C VAL A 125 -4.34 11.85 -12.10
N LEU A 126 -5.18 12.06 -11.09
CA LEU A 126 -5.17 11.19 -9.89
C LEU A 126 -5.57 9.74 -10.20
N GLU A 127 -6.51 9.52 -11.12
CA GLU A 127 -6.82 8.16 -11.59
C GLU A 127 -5.64 7.53 -12.32
N ASP A 128 -4.92 8.30 -13.12
CA ASP A 128 -3.74 7.81 -13.85
C ASP A 128 -2.57 7.51 -12.90
N ILE A 129 -2.37 8.34 -11.87
CA ILE A 129 -1.45 8.05 -10.75
C ILE A 129 -1.81 6.70 -10.09
N ILE A 130 -3.10 6.46 -9.81
CA ILE A 130 -3.55 5.18 -9.25
C ILE A 130 -3.22 4.03 -10.20
N LYS A 131 -3.56 4.14 -11.49
CA LYS A 131 -3.31 3.07 -12.49
C LYS A 131 -1.82 2.76 -12.58
N GLU A 132 -0.97 3.78 -12.67
CA GLU A 132 0.48 3.63 -12.77
C GLU A 132 1.05 2.92 -11.55
N TYR A 133 0.73 3.39 -10.35
CA TYR A 133 1.29 2.79 -9.13
C TYR A 133 0.70 1.41 -8.81
N VAL A 134 -0.54 1.11 -9.23
CA VAL A 134 -1.11 -0.25 -9.19
C VAL A 134 -0.30 -1.18 -10.09
N SER A 135 0.02 -0.74 -11.30
CA SER A 135 0.87 -1.51 -12.23
C SER A 135 2.25 -1.75 -11.62
N ARG A 136 2.94 -0.68 -11.18
CA ARG A 136 4.26 -0.76 -10.56
C ARG A 136 4.27 -1.63 -9.30
N LEU A 137 3.21 -1.59 -8.49
CA LEU A 137 3.08 -2.44 -7.29
C LEU A 137 3.07 -3.92 -7.64
N GLY A 138 2.29 -4.32 -8.65
CA GLY A 138 2.23 -5.70 -9.14
C GLY A 138 3.57 -6.25 -9.63
N GLU A 139 4.42 -5.37 -10.16
CA GLU A 139 5.74 -5.75 -10.65
C GLU A 139 6.77 -5.98 -9.53
N THR A 140 6.52 -5.43 -8.34
CA THR A 140 7.48 -5.53 -7.23
C THR A 140 7.67 -6.97 -6.75
N SER A 141 8.91 -7.30 -6.38
CA SER A 141 9.21 -8.62 -5.82
C SER A 141 8.52 -8.87 -4.49
N ASP A 142 8.27 -7.81 -3.71
CA ASP A 142 7.61 -7.94 -2.41
C ASP A 142 6.15 -8.38 -2.57
N TYR A 143 5.44 -7.80 -3.55
CA TYR A 143 4.07 -8.20 -3.88
C TYR A 143 3.99 -9.65 -4.38
N LYS A 144 4.85 -10.02 -5.34
CA LYS A 144 4.92 -11.39 -5.86
C LYS A 144 5.25 -12.41 -4.75
N LYS A 145 6.20 -12.09 -3.87
CA LYS A 145 6.54 -12.93 -2.71
C LYS A 145 5.39 -13.03 -1.71
N PHE A 146 4.60 -11.98 -1.53
CA PHE A 146 3.42 -11.99 -0.67
C PHE A 146 2.38 -13.00 -1.17
N GLN A 147 2.03 -12.96 -2.46
CA GLN A 147 1.13 -13.94 -3.08
C GLN A 147 1.60 -15.39 -2.85
N VAL A 148 2.87 -15.67 -3.17
CA VAL A 148 3.45 -17.02 -2.99
C VAL A 148 3.38 -17.45 -1.52
N THR A 149 3.69 -16.54 -0.59
CA THR A 149 3.65 -16.82 0.85
C THR A 149 2.24 -17.19 1.31
N LEU A 150 1.21 -16.48 0.84
CA LEU A 150 -0.18 -16.77 1.18
C LEU A 150 -0.64 -18.13 0.64
N CYS A 151 -0.34 -18.42 -0.62
CA CYS A 151 -0.66 -19.71 -1.25
C CYS A 151 0.01 -20.88 -0.53
N ASP A 152 1.29 -20.73 -0.17
CA ASP A 152 2.02 -21.75 0.59
C ASP A 152 1.46 -21.94 1.98
N ALA A 153 1.09 -20.84 2.66
CA ALA A 153 0.46 -20.90 3.98
C ALA A 153 -0.91 -21.61 3.93
N TYR A 154 -1.72 -21.31 2.92
CA TYR A 154 -3.02 -21.97 2.72
C TYR A 154 -2.87 -23.48 2.53
N LYS A 155 -1.98 -23.91 1.61
CA LYS A 155 -1.73 -25.34 1.35
C LYS A 155 -1.18 -26.07 2.57
N LYS A 156 -0.34 -25.41 3.38
CA LYS A 156 0.20 -26.01 4.62
C LYS A 156 -0.85 -26.12 5.72
N LYS A 157 -1.74 -25.13 5.84
CA LYS A 157 -2.77 -25.07 6.89
C LYS A 157 -3.99 -25.93 6.55
N TYR A 158 -4.33 -26.04 5.26
CA TYR A 158 -5.51 -26.74 4.75
C TYR A 158 -5.10 -27.68 3.60
N PRO A 159 -4.44 -28.81 3.91
CA PRO A 159 -4.04 -29.81 2.92
C PRO A 159 -5.23 -30.47 2.20
#